data_AF-A0AAN8WM57-F1
#
_entry.id   AF-A0AAN8WM57-F1
#
_cell.length_a   1.000
_cell.length_b   1.000
_cell.length_c   1.000
_cell.angle_alpha   90.00
_cell.angle_beta   90.00
_cell.angle_gamma   90.00
#
_symmetry.space_group_name_H-M   'P 1'
#
loop_
_entity.id
_entity.type
_entity.pdbx_description
1 polymer ?
#
loop_
_entity_poly.entity_id
_entity_poly.type
_entity_poly.pdbx_seq_one_letter_code
_entity_poly.pdbx_strand_id
1 'polypeptide(L)' 'MHHMSSEPPKIYPAHLLLVSNYRLPNDVDRCHLERHLSDTDFEMVFHMSRMDFYRLPEWRRNDLKRRAKLF' A
#
# COMPACT_ATOMS: atom_id res chain seq x y z
N MET A 1 2.97 19.92 2.60
CA MET A 1 3.33 19.33 3.91
C MET A 1 2.82 17.90 3.90
N HIS A 2 3.69 16.91 3.68
CA HIS A 2 3.29 15.51 3.78
C HIS A 2 3.07 15.21 5.26
N HIS A 3 1.82 14.94 5.64
CA HIS A 3 1.47 14.47 6.97
C HIS A 3 2.10 13.08 7.13
N MET A 4 3.32 13.03 7.66
CA MET A 4 3.87 11.83 8.27
C MET A 4 3.15 11.69 9.60
N SER A 5 1.89 11.24 9.57
CA SER A 5 1.19 10.81 10.77
C SER A 5 2.04 9.71 11.41
N SER A 6 2.53 9.98 12.62
CA SER A 6 3.36 9.10 13.44
C SER A 6 2.55 7.93 14.04
N GLU A 7 1.28 7.82 13.71
CA GLU A 7 0.43 6.69 14.09
C GLU A 7 0.59 5.54 13.09
N PRO A 8 0.68 4.29 13.56
CA PRO A 8 0.75 3.14 12.67
C PRO A 8 -0.47 3.15 11.73
N PRO A 9 -0.28 2.92 10.41
CA PRO A 9 -1.37 2.87 9.46
C PRO A 9 -2.42 1.86 9.92
N LYS A 10 -3.70 2.24 9.87
CA LYS A 10 -4.77 1.26 10.05
C LYS A 10 -4.69 0.23 8.94
N ILE A 11 -4.79 -1.03 9.35
CA ILE A 11 -4.68 -2.18 8.46
C ILE A 11 -6.07 -2.53 7.92
N TYR A 12 -6.17 -2.63 6.60
CA TYR A 12 -7.39 -2.99 5.90
C TYR A 12 -7.13 -4.21 5.00
N PRO A 13 -8.14 -5.08 4.80
CA PRO A 13 -8.07 -6.15 3.81
C PRO A 13 -7.71 -5.63 2.41
N ALA A 14 -6.84 -6.34 1.70
CA ALA A 14 -6.34 -5.93 0.38
C ALA A 14 -7.46 -5.56 -0.62
N HIS A 15 -8.57 -6.30 -0.61
CA HIS A 15 -9.70 -6.06 -1.52
C HIS A 15 -10.43 -4.71 -1.27
N LEU A 16 -10.29 -4.12 -0.08
CA LEU A 16 -10.83 -2.77 0.23
C LEU A 16 -9.90 -1.64 -0.21
N LEU A 17 -8.61 -1.94 -0.37
CA LEU A 17 -7.58 -0.96 -0.76
C LEU A 17 -7.36 -0.89 -2.27
N LEU A 18 -8.01 -1.74 -3.06
CA LEU A 18 -7.95 -1.66 -4.52
C LEU A 18 -8.46 -0.29 -5.01
N VAL A 19 -7.74 0.36 -5.92
CA VAL A 19 -8.12 1.67 -6.47
C VAL A 19 -9.47 1.65 -7.20
N SER A 20 -9.94 0.48 -7.62
CA SER A 20 -11.26 0.28 -8.21
C SER A 20 -12.41 0.28 -7.18
N ASN A 21 -12.11 0.36 -5.88
CA ASN A 21 -13.09 0.28 -4.82
C ASN A 21 -13.64 1.68 -4.47
N TYR A 22 -14.90 1.94 -4.80
CA TYR A 22 -15.59 3.21 -4.49
C TYR A 22 -15.84 3.43 -2.98
N ARG A 23 -15.57 2.43 -2.14
CA ARG A 23 -15.71 2.50 -0.67
C ARG A 23 -14.36 2.63 0.04
N LEU A 24 -13.34 3.15 -0.64
CA LEU A 24 -12.04 3.38 -0.04
C LEU A 24 -12.18 4.29 1.20
N PRO A 25 -11.65 3.89 2.38
CA PRO A 25 -11.78 4.70 3.59
C PRO A 25 -11.21 6.12 3.41
N ASN A 26 -11.83 7.13 4.03
CA ASN A 26 -11.35 8.51 3.90
C ASN A 26 -10.02 8.78 4.63
N ASP A 27 -9.62 7.88 5.53
CA ASP A 27 -8.39 7.98 6.34
C ASP A 27 -7.21 7.21 5.74
N VAL A 28 -7.37 6.55 4.58
CA VAL A 28 -6.26 5.91 3.90
C VAL A 28 -5.57 6.84 2.91
N ASP A 29 -4.25 6.78 2.89
CA ASP A 29 -3.46 7.55 1.94
C ASP A 29 -3.44 6.85 0.59
N ARG A 30 -4.12 7.44 -0.40
CA ARG A 30 -4.25 6.90 -1.77
C ARG A 30 -2.91 6.77 -2.49
N CYS A 31 -1.90 7.57 -2.13
CA CYS A 31 -0.57 7.49 -2.72
C CYS A 31 0.26 6.34 -2.12
N HIS A 32 -0.15 5.84 -0.94
CA HIS A 32 0.60 4.89 -0.13
C HIS A 32 -0.32 3.77 0.43
N LEU A 33 -1.20 3.22 -0.41
CA LEU A 33 -2.13 2.16 -0.05
C LEU A 33 -1.43 0.91 0.49
N GLU A 34 -0.19 0.66 0.05
CA GLU A 34 0.63 -0.46 0.52
C GLU A 34 0.91 -0.40 2.04
N ARG A 35 0.88 0.79 2.64
CA ARG A 35 1.07 0.97 4.10
C ARG A 35 -0.09 0.42 4.91
N HIS A 36 -1.27 0.33 4.31
CA HIS A 36 -2.51 -0.11 4.94
C HIS A 36 -2.78 -1.61 4.77
N LEU A 37 -1.96 -2.35 4.00
CA LEU A 37 -2.06 -3.81 3.93
C LEU A 37 -1.61 -4.45 5.24
N SER A 38 -2.03 -5.67 5.55
CA SER A 38 -1.35 -6.49 6.57
C SER A 38 -0.01 -6.99 6.05
N ASP A 39 0.90 -7.47 6.90
CA ASP A 39 2.17 -8.04 6.43
C ASP A 39 1.95 -9.25 5.52
N THR A 40 1.00 -10.12 5.87
CA THR A 40 0.62 -11.27 5.04
C THR A 40 0.04 -10.84 3.71
N ASP A 41 -0.89 -9.88 3.67
CA ASP A 41 -1.45 -9.36 2.41
C ASP A 41 -0.38 -8.69 1.56
N PHE A 42 0.52 -7.93 2.18
CA PHE A 42 1.62 -7.28 1.50
C PHE A 42 2.53 -8.31 0.81
N GLU A 43 2.92 -9.36 1.55
CA GLU A 43 3.73 -10.44 0.99
C GLU A 43 2.99 -11.23 -0.08
N MET A 44 1.67 -11.45 0.05
CA MET A 44 0.87 -12.10 -0.99
C MET A 44 0.76 -11.25 -2.27
N VAL A 45 0.66 -9.93 -2.14
CA VAL A 45 0.50 -8.99 -3.28
C VAL A 45 1.83 -8.71 -3.98
N PHE A 46 2.89 -8.46 -3.21
CA PHE A 46 4.19 -8.04 -3.73
C PHE A 46 5.21 -9.18 -3.81
N HIS A 47 4.90 -10.36 -3.26
CA HIS A 47 5.78 -11.52 -3.20
C HIS A 47 7.13 -11.23 -2.55
N MET A 48 7.17 -10.25 -1.63
CA MET A 48 8.35 -9.85 -0.88
C MET A 48 7.97 -9.13 0.42
N SER A 49 8.92 -9.05 1.36
CA SER A 49 8.73 -8.32 2.61
C SER A 49 8.64 -6.81 2.38
N ARG A 50 8.03 -6.09 3.32
CA ARG A 50 8.02 -4.61 3.31
C ARG A 50 9.43 -4.03 3.27
N MET A 51 10.35 -4.61 4.03
CA MET A 51 11.75 -4.16 4.06
C MET A 51 12.38 -4.23 2.67
N ASP A 52 12.17 -5.35 1.96
CA ASP A 52 12.72 -5.51 0.61
C ASP A 52 12.05 -4.56 -0.38
N PHE A 53 10.74 -4.38 -0.28
CA PHE A 53 10.02 -3.42 -1.10
C PHE A 53 10.54 -1.99 -0.95
N TYR A 54 10.75 -1.51 0.28
CA TYR A 54 11.26 -0.16 0.54
C TYR A 54 12.73 0.03 0.13
N ARG A 55 13.48 -1.05 -0.06
CA ARG A 55 14.85 -0.99 -0.64
C ARG A 55 14.82 -0.83 -2.16
N LEU A 56 13.70 -1.09 -2.83
CA LEU A 56 13.60 -0.93 -4.28
C LEU A 56 13.56 0.56 -4.69
N PRO A 57 14.12 0.91 -5.85
CA PRO A 57 13.96 2.23 -6.43
C PRO A 57 12.48 2.62 -6.57
N GLU A 58 12.19 3.92 -6.47
CA GLU A 58 10.82 4.44 -6.53
C GLU A 58 10.07 4.01 -7.81
N TRP A 59 10.74 4.04 -8.97
CA TRP A 59 10.14 3.60 -10.23
C TRP A 59 9.66 2.14 -10.17
N ARG A 60 10.40 1.27 -9.49
CA ARG A 60 10.09 -0.15 -9.37
C ARG A 60 8.98 -0.38 -8.34
N ARG A 61 8.98 0.38 -7.24
CA ARG A 61 7.86 0.40 -6.28
C ARG A 61 6.57 0.84 -6.96
N ASN A 62 6.60 1.91 -7.75
CA ASN A 62 5.44 2.42 -8.46
C ASN A 62 4.92 1.43 -9.52
N ASP A 63 5.82 0.75 -10.25
CA ASP A 63 5.43 -0.30 -11.20
C ASP A 63 4.70 -1.46 -10.50
N LEU A 64 5.25 -1.94 -9.36
CA LEU A 64 4.62 -2.99 -8.57
C LEU A 64 3.25 -2.55 -8.02
N LYS A 65 3.13 -1.32 -7.50
CA LYS A 65 1.85 -0.77 -7.02
C LYS A 65 0.81 -0.70 -8.13
N ARG A 66 1.17 -0.27 -9.34
CA ARG A 66 0.26 -0.27 -10.50
C ARG A 66 -0.21 -1.68 -10.86
N ARG A 67 0.70 -2.67 -10.89
CA ARG A 67 0.34 -4.07 -11.16
C ARG A 67 -0.62 -4.64 -10.12
N ALA A 68 -0.45 -4.24 -8.87
CA ALA A 68 -1.32 -4.61 -7.76
C ALA A 68 -2.65 -3.83 -7.69
N LYS A 69 -2.88 -2.85 -8.59
CA LYS A 69 -4.01 -1.91 -8.53
C LYS A 69 -4.06 -1.13 -7.21
N LEU A 70 -2.89 -0.74 -6.72
CA LEU A 70 -2.65 0.07 -5.52
C LEU A 70 -2.00 1.42 -5.86
N PHE A 71 -2.03 1.84 -7.14
CA PHE A 71 -1.54 3.12 -7.64
C PHE A 71 -2.57 3.75 -8.55
#